data_AF-A0A3C0DMT5-F1
#
_entry.id   AF-A0A3C0DMT5-F1
#
_cell.length_a   1.000
_cell.length_b   1.000
_cell.length_c   1.000
_cell.angle_alpha   90.00
_cell.angle_beta   90.00
_cell.angle_gamma   90.00
#
_symmetry.space_group_name_H-M   'P 1'
#
loop_
_entity.id
_entity.type
_entity.pdbx_description
1 polymer ?
#
loop_
_entity_poly.entity_id
_entity_poly.type
_entity_poly.pdbx_seq_one_letter_code
_entity_poly.pdbx_strand_id
1 'polypeptide(L)' 'MLIKPSASIRQNYNEIANLCRETGEPVYLTKNGEGDLVVMDIEAFAR' A
#
# COMPACT_ATOMS: atom_id res chain seq x y z
N MET A 1 -4.58 -10.11 1.27
CA MET A 1 -3.34 -9.38 1.56
C MET A 1 -2.63 -9.06 0.25
N LEU A 2 -2.63 -7.79 -0.17
CA LEU A 2 -1.92 -7.36 -1.38
C LEU A 2 -0.49 -6.94 -1.02
N ILE A 3 0.51 -7.53 -1.69
CA ILE A 3 1.93 -7.26 -1.45
C ILE A 3 2.55 -6.71 -2.73
N LYS A 4 3.34 -5.64 -2.63
CA LYS A 4 4.05 -5.01 -3.74
C LYS A 4 5.49 -4.67 -3.34
N PRO A 5 6.48 -4.75 -4.25
CA PRO A 5 7.79 -4.16 -4.00
C PRO A 5 7.68 -2.65 -3.76
N SER A 6 8.43 -2.10 -2.82
CA SER A 6 8.47 -0.65 -2.56
C SER A 6 8.85 0.17 -3.81
N ALA A 7 9.64 -0.41 -4.71
CA ALA A 7 9.99 0.20 -5.99
C ALA A 7 8.79 0.43 -6.92
N SER A 8 7.71 -0.36 -6.80
CA SER A 8 6.51 -0.22 -7.64
C SER A 8 5.66 1.00 -7.30
N ILE A 9 5.80 1.57 -6.10
CA ILE A 9 5.03 2.76 -5.68
C ILE A 9 5.28 3.94 -6.61
N ARG A 10 6.53 4.16 -7.03
CA ARG A 10 6.88 5.33 -7.84
C ARG A 10 6.12 5.36 -9.18
N GLN A 11 5.86 4.19 -9.75
CA GLN A 11 5.14 4.07 -11.03
C GLN A 11 3.63 4.01 -10.83
N ASN A 12 3.16 3.39 -9.74
CA ASN A 12 1.75 3.03 -9.56
C ASN A 12 1.09 3.74 -8.36
N TYR A 13 1.64 4.88 -7.93
CA TYR A 13 1.19 5.57 -6.70
C TYR A 13 -0.32 5.81 -6.70
N ASN A 14 -0.87 6.36 -7.79
CA ASN A 14 -2.31 6.69 -7.87
C ASN A 14 -3.19 5.45 -7.79
N GLU A 15 -2.82 4.37 -8.46
CA GLU A 15 -3.55 3.09 -8.42
C GLU A 15 -3.53 2.51 -7.01
N ILE A 16 -2.37 2.47 -6.37
CA ILE A 16 -2.20 1.95 -5.00
C ILE A 16 -3.00 2.82 -4.01
N ALA A 17 -2.92 4.15 -4.14
CA ALA A 17 -3.64 5.07 -3.27
C ALA A 17 -5.16 4.96 -3.44
N ASN A 18 -5.65 4.80 -4.69
CA ASN A 18 -7.07 4.60 -4.95
C ASN A 18 -7.55 3.27 -4.36
N LEU A 19 -6.80 2.19 -4.53
CA LEU A 19 -7.12 0.91 -3.92
C LEU A 19 -7.26 1.03 -2.39
N CYS A 20 -6.32 1.71 -1.73
CA CYS A 20 -6.37 1.91 -0.27
C CYS A 20 -7.62 2.69 0.15
N ARG A 21 -8.01 3.74 -0.61
CA ARG A 21 -9.20 4.56 -0.32
C ARG A 21 -10.50 3.80 -0.55
N GLU A 22 -10.61 3.08 -1.67
CA GLU A 22 -11.84 2.39 -2.08
C GLU A 22 -12.12 1.17 -1.20
N THR A 23 -11.07 0.43 -0.82
CA THR A 23 -11.22 -0.81 -0.05
C THR A 23 -11.12 -0.59 1.45
N GLY A 24 -10.43 0.46 1.90
CA GLY A 24 -10.03 0.62 3.30
C GLY A 24 -9.00 -0.42 3.75
N GLU A 25 -8.45 -1.23 2.84
CA GLU A 25 -7.47 -2.28 3.16
C GLU A 25 -6.03 -1.79 2.91
N PRO A 26 -5.06 -2.24 3.71
CA PRO A 26 -3.66 -1.88 3.52
C PRO A 26 -3.00 -2.66 2.36
N VAL A 27 -2.07 -1.99 1.68
CA VAL A 27 -1.12 -2.61 0.76
C VAL A 27 0.23 -2.76 1.46
N TYR A 28 0.75 -3.98 1.47
CA TYR A 28 2.02 -4.30 2.11
C TYR A 28 3.16 -4.09 1.13
N LEU A 29 4.22 -3.45 1.60
CA LEU A 29 5.42 -3.19 0.84
C LEU A 29 6.55 -4.10 1.28
N THR A 30 7.26 -4.65 0.30
CA THR A 30 8.49 -5.38 0.54
C THR A 30 9.70 -4.61 0.05
N LYS A 31 10.82 -4.81 0.73
CA LYS A 31 12.14 -4.39 0.32
C LYS A 31 13.03 -5.63 0.29
N ASN A 32 13.58 -5.95 -0.88
CA ASN A 32 14.41 -7.15 -1.09
C ASN A 32 13.72 -8.47 -0.67
N GLY A 33 12.39 -8.56 -0.84
CA GLY A 33 11.61 -9.74 -0.49
C GLY A 33 11.17 -9.82 0.98
N GLU A 34 11.63 -8.91 1.83
CA GLU A 34 11.25 -8.81 3.23
C GLU A 34 10.18 -7.75 3.45
N GLY A 35 9.25 -7.98 4.37
CA GLY A 35 8.25 -6.99 4.76
C GLY A 35 8.90 -5.75 5.35
N ASP A 36 8.49 -4.57 4.88
CA ASP A 36 9.11 -3.29 5.24
C ASP A 36 8.07 -2.32 5.80
N LEU A 37 7.03 -2.01 5.01
CA LEU A 37 6.05 -0.97 5.31
C LEU A 37 4.65 -1.35 4.84
N VAL A 38 3.64 -0.58 5.25
CA VAL A 38 2.28 -0.63 4.70
C VAL A 38 1.84 0.74 4.20
N VAL A 39 1.03 0.75 3.15
CA VAL A 39 0.29 1.94 2.69
C VAL A 39 -1.18 1.70 2.97
N MET A 40 -1.85 2.68 3.57
CA MET A 40 -3.26 2.61 3.92
C MET A 40 -3.90 3.99 3.76
N ASP A 41 -5.21 4.02 3.55
CA ASP A 41 -5.95 5.26 3.62
C ASP A 41 -5.93 5.85 5.04
N ILE A 42 -5.90 7.17 5.14
CA ILE A 42 -5.78 7.88 6.43
C ILE A 42 -7.03 7.68 7.27
N GLU A 43 -8.23 7.74 6.68
CA GLU A 43 -9.48 7.55 7.41
C GLU A 43 -9.65 6.08 7.83
N ALA A 44 -9.18 5.14 7.02
CA ALA A 44 -9.15 3.73 7.41
C ALA A 44 -8.18 3.46 8.57
N PHE A 45 -7.00 4.10 8.58
CA PHE A 45 -6.04 3.98 9.68
C PHE A 45 -6.49 4.65 10.97
N ALA A 46 -7.22 5.77 10.87
CA ALA A 46 -7.67 6.55 12.02
C ALA A 46 -8.92 5.97 12.73
N ARG A 47 -9.45 4.84 12.27
CA ARG A 47 -10.66 4.20 12.79
C ARG A 47 -10.39 3.21 13.92
#